data_AF-A0A7J8GWA8-F1
#
_entry.id   AF-A0A7J8GWA8-F1
#
_cell.length_a   1.000
_cell.length_b   1.000
_cell.length_c   1.000
_cell.angle_alpha   90.00
_cell.angle_beta   90.00
_cell.angle_gamma   90.00
#
_symmetry.space_group_name_H-M   'P 1'
#
loop_
_entity.id
_entity.type
_entity.pdbx_description
1 polymer ?
#
loop_
_entity_poly.entity_id
_entity_poly.type
_entity_poly.pdbx_seq_one_letter_code
_entity_poly.pdbx_strand_id
1 'polypeptide(L)'
;MLRKLTESLVFEAFIFLIVCLNTVMLVTQTFAEVEVRGAWFFEALDSIFLSIYMVEAMLKIIAMGFKYFSDSWNNLDFFIMVMAVLDFMIIQLNYNSFNRVVYNQNIFLIFKVFKSLRALRAIRVLRRLSFLTSLQEVTGTLVRSLPSITAILILMFTCLFLFSVVLRALFRQSDPKRFQNIFTTIFTLFTLLTLDDWSLIYLDSRAQGAWYIIPILMIYIIIQYYIFLNLVIAVLVDNFQMALLRGLEKVKQEKAAQVNERLLDESLTELSRTEPEETISEHSKQKHLIEKKFGTMTEKQQEQLFHFLQLMAGVEHYQQKFRSQASVIDEIVDTAFEAGEEDFRK
;
A
#
# COMPACT_ATOMS: atom_id res chain seq x y z
N MET A 1 13.40 3.21 -30.39
CA MET A 1 13.89 1.83 -30.54
C MET A 1 14.12 1.16 -29.18
N LEU A 2 14.92 1.76 -28.29
CA LEU A 2 15.16 1.27 -26.91
C LEU A 2 13.88 0.99 -26.11
N ARG A 3 12.90 1.90 -26.15
CA ARG A 3 11.61 1.70 -25.46
C ARG A 3 10.82 0.48 -25.94
N LYS A 4 10.80 0.23 -27.26
CA LYS A 4 10.19 -0.97 -27.85
C LYS A 4 10.93 -2.26 -27.44
N LEU A 5 12.24 -2.19 -27.21
CA LEU A 5 13.04 -3.32 -26.76
C LEU A 5 12.74 -3.64 -25.29
N THR A 6 12.71 -2.62 -24.43
CA THR A 6 12.42 -2.79 -22.99
C THR A 6 10.98 -3.21 -22.70
N GLU A 7 10.02 -2.82 -23.55
CA GLU A 7 8.60 -3.21 -23.46
C GLU A 7 8.31 -4.52 -24.21
N SER A 8 9.32 -5.19 -24.79
CA SER A 8 9.10 -6.44 -25.52
C SER A 8 8.86 -7.62 -24.57
N LEU A 9 7.87 -8.45 -24.88
CA LEU A 9 7.57 -9.67 -24.12
C LEU A 9 8.76 -10.63 -24.03
N VAL A 10 9.63 -10.64 -25.05
CA VAL A 10 10.84 -11.47 -25.08
C VAL A 10 11.86 -10.98 -24.04
N PHE A 11 12.11 -9.68 -23.98
CA PHE A 11 12.99 -9.10 -22.97
C PHE A 11 12.45 -9.33 -21.56
N GLU A 12 11.15 -9.13 -21.36
CA GLU A 12 10.50 -9.40 -20.08
C GLU A 12 10.56 -10.88 -19.69
N ALA A 13 10.32 -11.82 -20.61
CA ALA A 13 10.42 -13.24 -20.34
C ALA A 13 11.85 -13.67 -19.99
N PHE A 14 12.85 -13.09 -20.66
CA PHE A 14 14.26 -13.32 -20.38
C PHE A 14 14.65 -12.88 -18.96
N ILE A 15 14.31 -11.64 -18.58
CA ILE A 15 14.58 -11.14 -17.23
C ILE A 15 13.88 -12.00 -16.17
N PHE A 16 12.65 -12.43 -16.44
CA PHE A 16 11.93 -13.32 -15.52
C PHE A 16 12.62 -14.65 -15.31
N LEU A 17 13.07 -15.30 -16.38
CA LEU A 17 13.82 -16.55 -16.30
C LEU A 17 15.07 -16.37 -15.42
N ILE A 18 15.76 -15.25 -15.56
CA ILE A 18 16.93 -14.91 -14.74
C ILE A 18 16.56 -14.75 -13.26
N VAL A 19 15.47 -14.06 -12.94
CA VAL A 19 14.99 -13.92 -11.55
C VAL A 19 14.62 -15.28 -10.95
N CYS A 20 13.95 -16.15 -11.72
CA CYS A 20 13.64 -17.51 -11.29
C CYS A 20 14.92 -18.32 -11.02
N LEU A 21 15.89 -18.27 -11.92
CA LEU A 21 17.19 -18.94 -11.74
C LEU A 21 17.94 -18.40 -10.51
N ASN A 22 17.96 -17.08 -10.30
CA ASN A 22 18.59 -16.49 -9.12
C ASN A 22 17.89 -16.92 -7.82
N THR A 23 16.57 -17.06 -7.84
CA THR A 23 15.79 -17.51 -6.68
C THR A 23 16.06 -18.99 -6.37
N VAL A 24 16.07 -19.86 -7.39
CA VAL A 24 16.43 -21.28 -7.23
C VAL A 24 17.85 -21.40 -6.68
N MET A 25 18.78 -20.60 -7.19
CA MET A 25 20.15 -20.55 -6.73
C MET A 25 20.25 -20.13 -5.25
N LEU A 26 19.49 -19.12 -4.82
CA LEU A 26 19.40 -18.72 -3.41
C LEU A 26 18.88 -19.85 -2.51
N VAL A 27 17.87 -20.59 -2.95
CA VAL A 27 17.35 -21.76 -2.22
C VAL A 27 18.40 -22.87 -2.13
N THR A 28 19.13 -23.14 -3.22
CA THR A 28 20.19 -24.15 -3.20
C THR A 28 21.35 -23.78 -2.27
N GLN A 29 21.67 -22.49 -2.12
CA GLN A 29 22.68 -22.01 -1.17
C GLN A 29 22.28 -22.21 0.30
N THR A 30 20.99 -22.44 0.60
CA THR A 30 20.54 -22.67 1.99
C THR A 30 21.01 -24.02 2.52
N PHE A 31 21.34 -24.97 1.64
CA PHE A 31 21.91 -26.25 2.02
C PHE A 31 23.43 -26.12 2.19
N ALA A 32 23.91 -26.17 3.44
CA ALA A 32 25.31 -25.94 3.81
C ALA A 32 26.32 -26.85 3.07
N GLU A 33 25.90 -28.06 2.69
CA GLU A 33 26.71 -29.04 1.97
C GLU A 33 27.02 -28.60 0.52
N VAL A 34 26.13 -27.79 -0.07
CA VAL A 34 26.25 -27.26 -1.44
C VAL A 34 27.02 -25.93 -1.45
N GLU A 35 26.87 -25.10 -0.41
CA GLU A 35 27.58 -23.82 -0.28
C GLU A 35 29.10 -24.01 -0.25
N VAL A 36 29.61 -24.98 0.52
CA VAL A 36 31.06 -25.19 0.70
C VAL A 36 31.74 -25.73 -0.57
N ARG A 37 31.04 -26.57 -1.35
CA ARG A 37 31.63 -27.20 -2.56
C ARG A 37 31.59 -26.30 -3.79
N GLY A 38 30.64 -25.36 -3.84
CA GLY A 38 30.38 -24.50 -4.99
C GLY A 38 30.58 -23.01 -4.76
N ALA A 39 31.18 -22.58 -3.64
CA ALA A 39 31.23 -21.17 -3.23
C ALA A 39 31.67 -20.19 -4.33
N TRP A 40 32.78 -20.49 -5.01
CA TRP A 40 33.32 -19.66 -6.10
C TRP A 40 32.38 -19.60 -7.32
N PHE A 41 31.70 -20.71 -7.63
CA PHE A 41 30.76 -20.80 -8.75
C PHE A 41 29.51 -19.99 -8.46
N PHE A 42 28.99 -20.09 -7.24
CA PHE A 42 27.84 -19.31 -6.80
C PHE A 42 28.14 -17.81 -6.75
N GLU A 43 29.33 -17.41 -6.28
CA GLU A 43 29.76 -16.01 -6.26
C GLU A 43 29.90 -15.43 -7.68
N ALA A 44 30.47 -16.20 -8.62
CA ALA A 44 30.54 -15.81 -10.02
C ALA A 44 29.14 -15.64 -10.65
N LEU A 45 28.22 -16.57 -10.38
CA LEU A 45 26.83 -16.47 -10.85
C LEU A 45 26.10 -15.26 -10.26
N ASP A 46 26.28 -14.98 -8.97
CA ASP A 46 25.70 -13.79 -8.33
C ASP A 46 26.20 -12.48 -8.97
N SER A 47 27.49 -12.42 -9.34
CA SER A 47 28.06 -11.28 -10.06
C SER A 47 27.49 -11.13 -11.48
N ILE A 48 27.28 -12.24 -12.19
CA ILE A 48 26.64 -12.25 -13.51
C ILE A 48 25.21 -11.75 -13.40
N PHE A 49 24.42 -12.26 -12.46
CA PHE A 49 23.05 -11.84 -12.24
C PHE A 49 22.96 -10.35 -11.89
N LEU A 50 23.83 -9.86 -11.00
CA LEU A 50 23.94 -8.44 -10.67
C LEU A 50 24.21 -7.59 -11.91
N SER A 51 25.15 -8.03 -12.75
CA SER A 51 25.50 -7.33 -14.00
C SER A 51 24.30 -7.22 -14.95
N ILE A 52 23.52 -8.30 -15.10
CA ILE A 52 22.33 -8.30 -15.95
C ILE A 52 21.26 -7.35 -15.40
N TYR A 53 21.02 -7.35 -14.08
CA TYR A 53 20.07 -6.42 -13.45
C TYR A 53 20.51 -4.96 -13.56
N MET A 54 21.82 -4.69 -13.47
CA MET A 54 22.36 -3.34 -13.65
C MET A 54 22.10 -2.84 -15.08
N VAL A 55 22.34 -3.69 -16.09
CA VAL A 55 22.06 -3.36 -17.49
C VAL A 55 20.57 -3.14 -17.73
N GLU A 56 19.70 -4.01 -17.18
CA GLU A 56 18.25 -3.84 -17.23
C GLU A 56 17.81 -2.49 -16.66
N ALA A 57 18.27 -2.15 -15.46
CA ALA A 57 17.93 -0.89 -14.78
C ALA A 57 18.42 0.32 -15.59
N MET A 58 19.65 0.29 -16.10
CA MET A 58 20.18 1.35 -16.97
C MET A 58 19.35 1.52 -18.24
N LEU A 59 19.00 0.43 -18.92
CA LEU A 59 18.16 0.47 -20.13
C LEU A 59 16.79 1.09 -19.85
N LYS A 60 16.16 0.72 -18.72
CA LYS A 60 14.86 1.28 -18.31
C LYS A 60 14.92 2.76 -17.95
N ILE A 61 15.97 3.18 -17.22
CA ILE A 61 16.19 4.59 -16.87
C ILE A 61 16.40 5.42 -18.14
N ILE A 62 17.19 4.93 -19.10
CA ILE A 62 17.41 5.62 -20.38
C ILE A 62 16.13 5.68 -21.21
N ALA A 63 15.34 4.59 -21.24
CA ALA A 63 14.12 4.53 -22.05
C ALA A 63 12.96 5.37 -21.49
N MET A 64 12.83 5.47 -20.16
CA MET A 64 11.68 6.11 -19.49
C MET A 64 12.03 7.47 -18.84
N GLY A 65 13.31 7.77 -18.63
CA GLY A 65 13.77 8.99 -17.97
C GLY A 65 13.18 9.15 -16.56
N PHE A 66 12.74 10.37 -16.23
CA PHE A 66 12.13 10.67 -14.92
C PHE A 66 10.84 9.91 -14.63
N LYS A 67 10.12 9.44 -15.66
CA LYS A 67 8.90 8.64 -15.47
C LYS A 67 9.18 7.28 -14.83
N TYR A 68 10.43 6.80 -14.88
CA TYR A 68 10.86 5.59 -14.19
C TYR A 68 10.56 5.66 -12.69
N PHE A 69 10.81 6.82 -12.07
CA PHE A 69 10.67 7.00 -10.62
C PHE A 69 9.22 7.23 -10.16
N SER A 70 8.27 7.37 -11.08
CA SER A 70 6.85 7.50 -10.75
C SER A 70 6.20 6.16 -10.42
N ASP A 71 6.77 5.05 -10.89
CA ASP A 71 6.25 3.71 -10.63
C ASP A 71 6.91 3.11 -9.38
N SER A 72 6.10 2.84 -8.34
CA SER A 72 6.55 2.26 -7.07
C SER A 72 7.31 0.94 -7.24
N TRP A 73 6.96 0.13 -8.25
CA TRP A 73 7.64 -1.14 -8.50
C TRP A 73 9.04 -0.95 -9.08
N ASN A 74 9.22 0.07 -9.92
CA ASN A 74 10.53 0.41 -10.48
C ASN A 74 11.44 1.07 -9.44
N ASN A 75 10.87 1.85 -8.51
CA ASN A 75 11.58 2.39 -7.36
C ASN A 75 12.12 1.28 -6.44
N LEU A 76 11.29 0.28 -6.15
CA LEU A 76 11.69 -0.87 -5.34
C LEU A 76 12.80 -1.68 -6.03
N ASP A 77 12.69 -1.94 -7.33
CA ASP A 77 13.72 -2.69 -8.07
C ASP A 77 15.06 -1.93 -8.14
N PHE A 78 14.99 -0.61 -8.36
CA PHE A 78 16.16 0.28 -8.30
C PHE A 78 16.82 0.28 -6.93
N PHE A 79 16.03 0.36 -5.85
CA PHE A 79 16.55 0.28 -4.48
C PHE A 79 17.27 -1.05 -4.22
N ILE A 80 16.68 -2.18 -4.61
CA ILE A 80 17.31 -3.50 -4.45
C ILE A 80 18.60 -3.60 -5.29
N MET A 81 18.62 -3.02 -6.50
CA MET A 81 19.82 -2.97 -7.33
C MET A 81 20.93 -2.17 -6.66
N VAL A 82 20.65 -0.98 -6.15
CA VAL A 82 21.63 -0.15 -5.43
C VAL A 82 22.17 -0.90 -4.21
N MET A 83 21.31 -1.54 -3.42
CA MET A 83 21.75 -2.33 -2.25
C MET A 83 22.65 -3.51 -2.65
N ALA A 84 22.37 -4.17 -3.78
CA ALA A 84 23.19 -5.27 -4.28
C ALA A 84 24.56 -4.79 -4.82
N VAL A 85 24.61 -3.61 -5.45
CA VAL A 85 25.89 -2.99 -5.87
C VAL A 85 26.71 -2.57 -4.66
N LEU A 86 26.08 -1.99 -3.63
CA LEU A 86 26.77 -1.63 -2.38
C LEU A 86 27.36 -2.86 -1.68
N ASP A 87 26.60 -3.96 -1.60
CA ASP A 87 27.08 -5.24 -1.06
C ASP A 87 28.31 -5.76 -1.83
N PHE A 88 28.26 -5.74 -3.17
CA PHE A 88 29.40 -6.12 -4.01
C PHE A 88 30.63 -5.22 -3.81
N MET A 89 30.44 -3.89 -3.79
CA MET A 89 31.53 -2.93 -3.59
C MET A 89 32.22 -3.11 -2.23
N ILE A 90 31.44 -3.38 -1.19
CA ILE A 90 31.94 -3.66 0.15
C ILE A 90 32.86 -4.88 0.18
N ILE A 91 32.45 -5.98 -0.46
CA ILE A 91 33.22 -7.23 -0.52
C ILE A 91 34.56 -7.00 -1.22
N GLN A 92 34.55 -6.27 -2.35
CA GLN A 92 35.75 -5.97 -3.14
C GLN A 92 36.72 -5.02 -2.41
N LEU A 93 36.20 -4.05 -1.64
CA LEU A 93 37.03 -3.17 -0.81
C LEU A 93 37.70 -3.91 0.34
N ASN A 94 37.04 -4.91 0.92
CA ASN A 94 37.62 -5.75 1.97
C ASN A 94 38.75 -6.65 1.44
N TYR A 95 38.58 -7.22 0.24
CA TYR A 95 39.61 -8.04 -0.41
C TYR A 95 40.89 -7.25 -0.75
N ASN A 96 40.76 -5.99 -1.18
CA ASN A 96 41.90 -5.15 -1.57
C ASN A 96 42.58 -4.43 -0.38
N SER A 97 41.88 -4.26 0.75
CA SER A 97 42.47 -3.72 1.99
C SER A 97 42.89 -4.85 2.92
N PHE A 98 43.99 -5.54 2.58
CA PHE A 98 44.65 -6.53 3.44
C PHE A 98 45.21 -5.96 4.76
N ASN A 99 45.05 -4.67 5.08
CA ASN A 99 45.43 -4.15 6.39
C ASN A 99 44.64 -2.88 6.74
N ARG A 100 44.05 -2.88 7.95
CA ARG A 100 43.77 -1.70 8.81
C ARG A 100 42.37 -1.09 8.95
N VAL A 101 41.25 -1.78 8.66
CA VAL A 101 39.88 -1.30 9.03
C VAL A 101 39.00 -2.34 9.74
N VAL A 102 39.60 -3.21 10.57
CA VAL A 102 38.81 -4.13 11.42
C VAL A 102 39.14 -3.89 12.89
N TYR A 103 38.56 -2.84 13.46
CA TYR A 103 38.40 -2.72 14.92
C TYR A 103 37.18 -1.86 15.29
N ASN A 104 36.06 -2.01 14.56
CA ASN A 104 34.78 -1.47 15.00
C ASN A 104 33.71 -2.56 14.86
N GLN A 105 33.28 -3.12 15.99
CA GLN A 105 32.24 -4.16 16.08
C GLN A 105 30.93 -3.74 15.38
N ASN A 106 30.67 -2.43 15.28
CA ASN A 106 29.51 -1.88 14.58
C ASN A 106 29.53 -2.14 13.07
N ILE A 107 30.71 -2.15 12.44
CA ILE A 107 30.85 -2.39 10.99
C ILE A 107 30.56 -3.86 10.68
N PHE A 108 30.94 -4.79 11.57
CA PHE A 108 30.60 -6.21 11.44
C PHE A 108 29.09 -6.49 11.54
N LEU A 109 28.37 -5.79 12.44
CA LEU A 109 26.91 -5.89 12.54
C LEU A 109 26.22 -5.39 11.27
N ILE A 110 26.70 -4.28 10.72
CA ILE A 110 26.21 -3.71 9.46
C ILE A 110 26.42 -4.71 8.31
N PHE A 111 27.58 -5.38 8.22
CA PHE A 111 27.81 -6.43 7.22
C PHE A 111 26.84 -7.61 7.33
N LYS A 112 26.44 -7.99 8.56
CA LYS A 112 25.43 -9.04 8.76
C LYS A 112 24.05 -8.64 8.23
N VAL A 113 23.70 -7.36 8.32
CA VAL A 113 22.47 -6.83 7.72
C VAL A 113 22.55 -6.91 6.20
N PHE A 114 23.65 -6.45 5.59
CA PHE A 114 23.85 -6.53 4.13
C PHE A 114 23.78 -7.97 3.59
N LYS A 115 24.36 -8.94 4.31
CA LYS A 115 24.24 -10.36 3.95
C LYS A 115 22.77 -10.83 3.92
N SER A 116 21.95 -10.36 4.86
CA SER A 116 20.50 -10.64 4.89
C SER A 116 19.73 -9.92 3.78
N LEU A 117 20.22 -8.78 3.25
CA LEU A 117 19.59 -8.07 2.12
C LEU A 117 19.65 -8.89 0.82
N ARG A 118 20.50 -9.91 0.72
CA ARG A 118 20.49 -10.87 -0.40
C ARG A 118 19.10 -11.53 -0.53
N ALA A 119 18.40 -11.77 0.57
CA ALA A 119 17.05 -12.33 0.56
C ALA A 119 16.01 -11.37 -0.06
N LEU A 120 16.25 -10.04 -0.03
CA LEU A 120 15.36 -9.08 -0.68
C LEU A 120 15.34 -9.24 -2.20
N ARG A 121 16.35 -9.89 -2.81
CA ARG A 121 16.33 -10.21 -4.24
C ARG A 121 15.15 -11.11 -4.61
N ALA A 122 14.69 -11.96 -3.70
CA ALA A 122 13.49 -12.78 -3.90
C ALA A 122 12.21 -11.93 -4.04
N ILE A 123 12.19 -10.70 -3.51
CA ILE A 123 11.06 -9.77 -3.69
C ILE A 123 10.89 -9.38 -5.17
N ARG A 124 11.93 -9.48 -6.00
CA ARG A 124 11.80 -9.27 -7.45
C ARG A 124 10.86 -10.28 -8.11
N VAL A 125 10.72 -11.48 -7.54
CA VAL A 125 9.69 -12.45 -7.98
C VAL A 125 8.28 -11.89 -7.75
N LEU A 126 8.06 -11.18 -6.63
CA LEU A 126 6.78 -10.53 -6.33
C LEU A 126 6.43 -9.45 -7.36
N ARG A 127 7.42 -8.74 -7.94
CA ARG A 127 7.19 -7.80 -9.06
C ARG A 127 6.62 -8.48 -10.30
N ARG A 128 6.87 -9.79 -10.51
CA ARG A 128 6.24 -10.52 -11.62
C ARG A 128 4.87 -11.06 -11.28
N LEU A 129 4.62 -11.35 -10.00
CA LEU A 129 3.27 -11.57 -9.51
C LEU A 129 2.42 -10.29 -9.60
N SER A 130 3.02 -9.10 -9.53
CA SER A 130 2.31 -7.85 -9.78
C SER A 130 1.94 -7.64 -11.25
N PHE A 131 2.36 -8.47 -12.21
CA PHE A 131 1.73 -8.45 -13.54
C PHE A 131 0.28 -8.96 -13.50
N LEU A 132 -0.04 -9.83 -12.54
CA LEU A 132 -1.41 -10.28 -12.32
C LEU A 132 -2.21 -9.11 -11.78
N THR A 133 -3.02 -8.50 -12.63
CA THR A 133 -3.90 -7.36 -12.30
C THR A 133 -4.72 -7.64 -11.04
N SER A 134 -5.17 -8.87 -10.83
CA SER A 134 -5.86 -9.31 -9.62
C SER A 134 -5.03 -9.11 -8.34
N LEU A 135 -3.72 -9.35 -8.36
CA LEU A 135 -2.86 -9.12 -7.20
C LEU A 135 -2.55 -7.64 -6.99
N GLN A 136 -2.47 -6.85 -8.07
CA GLN A 136 -2.33 -5.40 -7.95
C GLN A 136 -3.57 -4.77 -7.32
N GLU A 137 -4.77 -5.24 -7.69
CA GLU A 137 -6.02 -4.78 -7.10
C GLU A 137 -6.08 -5.11 -5.61
N VAL A 138 -5.76 -6.34 -5.20
CA VAL A 138 -5.74 -6.76 -3.79
C VAL A 138 -4.66 -6.02 -3.00
N THR A 139 -3.46 -5.87 -3.54
CA THR A 139 -2.38 -5.14 -2.86
C THR A 139 -2.71 -3.66 -2.75
N GLY A 140 -3.29 -3.08 -3.81
CA GLY A 140 -3.71 -1.68 -3.85
C GLY A 140 -4.85 -1.37 -2.88
N THR A 141 -5.82 -2.27 -2.71
CA THR A 141 -6.87 -2.13 -1.70
C THR A 141 -6.30 -2.26 -0.29
N LEU A 142 -5.41 -3.23 -0.05
CA LEU A 142 -4.75 -3.40 1.25
C LEU A 142 -3.97 -2.14 1.64
N VAL A 143 -3.17 -1.59 0.73
CA VAL A 143 -2.39 -0.36 0.97
C VAL A 143 -3.31 0.83 1.24
N ARG A 144 -4.43 0.94 0.51
CA ARG A 144 -5.42 2.01 0.75
C ARG A 144 -6.15 1.86 2.09
N SER A 145 -6.24 0.65 2.64
CA SER A 145 -6.79 0.39 3.97
C SER A 145 -5.79 0.58 5.11
N LEU A 146 -4.49 0.65 4.82
CA LEU A 146 -3.45 0.86 5.84
C LEU A 146 -3.66 2.11 6.68
N PRO A 147 -4.00 3.30 6.14
CA PRO A 147 -4.19 4.50 6.97
C PRO A 147 -5.26 4.31 8.04
N SER A 148 -6.41 3.71 7.68
CA SER A 148 -7.50 3.41 8.60
C SER A 148 -7.08 2.41 9.69
N ILE A 149 -6.31 1.38 9.33
CA ILE A 149 -5.83 0.37 10.27
C ILE A 149 -4.71 0.95 11.17
N THR A 150 -3.91 1.88 10.67
CA THR A 150 -2.74 2.45 11.36
C THR A 150 -3.14 3.11 12.68
N ALA A 151 -4.24 3.86 12.72
CA ALA A 151 -4.71 4.50 13.95
C ALA A 151 -4.97 3.49 15.07
N ILE A 152 -5.58 2.35 14.73
CA ILE A 152 -5.90 1.27 15.67
C ILE A 152 -4.63 0.55 16.09
N LEU A 153 -3.71 0.29 15.15
CA LEU A 153 -2.43 -0.33 15.47
C LEU A 153 -1.61 0.56 16.42
N ILE A 154 -1.62 1.88 16.24
CA ILE A 154 -0.99 2.83 17.16
C ILE A 154 -1.63 2.76 18.54
N LEU A 155 -2.96 2.73 18.62
CA LEU A 155 -3.68 2.60 19.88
C LEU A 155 -3.36 1.27 20.57
N MET A 156 -3.37 0.17 19.82
CA MET A 156 -3.04 -1.18 20.27
C MET A 156 -1.60 -1.27 20.78
N PHE A 157 -0.65 -0.64 20.07
CA PHE A 157 0.75 -0.55 20.49
C PHE A 157 0.93 0.34 21.73
N THR A 158 0.17 1.43 21.84
CA THR A 158 0.17 2.30 23.03
C THR A 158 -0.32 1.53 24.25
N CYS A 159 -1.40 0.76 24.14
CA CYS A 159 -1.88 -0.10 25.21
C CYS A 159 -0.83 -1.14 25.60
N LEU A 160 -0.22 -1.80 24.61
CA LEU A 160 0.89 -2.74 24.82
C LEU A 160 2.05 -2.08 25.59
N PHE A 161 2.43 -0.86 25.20
CA PHE A 161 3.48 -0.10 25.89
C PHE A 161 3.12 0.19 27.35
N LEU A 162 1.89 0.63 27.65
CA LEU A 162 1.43 0.87 29.01
C LEU A 162 1.52 -0.41 29.88
N PHE A 163 0.99 -1.53 29.38
CA PHE A 163 1.12 -2.81 30.07
C PHE A 163 2.57 -3.24 30.23
N SER A 164 3.43 -2.98 29.24
CA SER A 164 4.84 -3.32 29.32
C SER A 164 5.57 -2.59 30.45
N VAL A 165 5.20 -1.33 30.73
CA VAL A 165 5.75 -0.56 31.86
C VAL A 165 5.25 -1.14 33.20
N VAL A 166 3.97 -1.47 33.31
CA VAL A 166 3.36 -2.04 34.52
C VAL A 166 3.95 -3.41 34.84
N LEU A 167 3.95 -4.35 33.89
CA LEU A 167 4.46 -5.70 34.11
C LEU A 167 5.97 -5.67 34.40
N ARG A 168 6.73 -4.78 33.75
CA ARG A 168 8.13 -4.55 34.08
C ARG A 168 8.30 -4.10 35.53
N ALA A 169 7.53 -3.11 35.99
CA ALA A 169 7.64 -2.63 37.36
C ALA A 169 7.33 -3.72 38.40
N LEU A 170 6.37 -4.60 38.10
CA LEU A 170 5.92 -5.66 39.02
C LEU A 170 6.77 -6.92 38.98
N PHE A 171 7.29 -7.31 37.81
CA PHE A 171 7.89 -8.64 37.59
C PHE A 171 9.37 -8.59 37.20
N ARG A 172 10.00 -7.40 37.13
CA ARG A 172 11.44 -7.30 36.81
C ARG A 172 12.34 -8.10 37.78
N GLN A 173 11.96 -8.20 39.05
CA GLN A 173 12.72 -8.96 40.05
C GLN A 173 12.39 -10.44 40.02
N SER A 174 11.10 -10.78 39.86
CA SER A 174 10.62 -12.16 39.88
C SER A 174 10.88 -12.92 38.58
N ASP A 175 10.88 -12.26 37.41
CA ASP A 175 11.20 -12.91 36.14
C ASP A 175 12.02 -11.96 35.23
N PRO A 176 13.30 -11.77 35.58
CA PRO A 176 14.17 -10.83 34.88
C PRO A 176 14.39 -11.19 33.41
N LYS A 177 14.32 -12.48 33.04
CA LYS A 177 14.53 -12.92 31.66
C LYS A 177 13.55 -12.25 30.68
N ARG A 178 12.31 -12.01 31.10
CA ARG A 178 11.26 -11.41 30.26
C ARG A 178 11.05 -9.93 30.59
N PHE A 179 11.06 -9.60 31.88
CA PHE A 179 10.62 -8.29 32.36
C PHE A 179 11.75 -7.30 32.72
N GLN A 180 13.03 -7.62 32.48
CA GLN A 180 14.13 -6.71 32.81
C GLN A 180 14.17 -5.46 31.91
N ASN A 181 14.13 -5.66 30.59
CA ASN A 181 14.25 -4.60 29.59
C ASN A 181 12.89 -4.30 28.97
N ILE A 182 12.63 -3.04 28.65
CA ILE A 182 11.34 -2.65 28.07
C ILE A 182 11.07 -3.37 26.74
N PHE A 183 12.10 -3.56 25.90
CA PHE A 183 11.98 -4.27 24.63
C PHE A 183 11.69 -5.76 24.79
N THR A 184 12.31 -6.43 25.77
CA THR A 184 12.02 -7.86 26.05
C THR A 184 10.62 -8.02 26.61
N THR A 185 10.18 -7.07 27.44
CA THR A 185 8.81 -7.04 27.96
C THR A 185 7.82 -6.82 26.82
N ILE A 186 8.01 -5.81 25.98
CA ILE A 186 7.17 -5.53 24.79
C ILE A 186 7.08 -6.77 23.90
N PHE A 187 8.20 -7.45 23.62
CA PHE A 187 8.20 -8.69 22.84
C PHE A 187 7.41 -9.81 23.53
N THR A 188 7.58 -9.99 24.84
CA THR A 188 6.81 -10.97 25.63
C THR A 188 5.31 -10.69 25.58
N LEU A 189 4.91 -9.41 25.71
CA LEU A 189 3.51 -9.02 25.57
C LEU A 189 3.01 -9.20 24.14
N PHE A 190 3.85 -8.98 23.12
CA PHE A 190 3.49 -9.28 21.73
C PHE A 190 3.27 -10.79 21.51
N THR A 191 4.08 -11.66 22.11
CA THR A 191 3.86 -13.12 22.11
C THR A 191 2.53 -13.47 22.79
N LEU A 192 2.22 -12.83 23.92
CA LEU A 192 0.93 -12.98 24.61
C LEU A 192 -0.26 -12.46 23.79
N LEU A 193 -0.09 -11.38 23.01
CA LEU A 193 -1.10 -10.87 22.07
C LEU A 193 -1.42 -11.95 21.01
N THR A 194 -0.44 -12.72 20.56
CA THR A 194 -0.66 -13.85 19.63
C THR A 194 -1.22 -15.12 20.30
N LEU A 195 -1.46 -15.08 21.62
CA LEU A 195 -1.81 -16.24 22.45
C LEU A 195 -0.78 -17.37 22.41
N ASP A 196 0.47 -17.03 22.10
CA ASP A 196 1.56 -17.99 22.05
C ASP A 196 2.30 -18.00 23.41
N ASP A 197 2.83 -19.16 23.79
CA ASP A 197 3.64 -19.38 25.00
C ASP A 197 3.08 -18.85 26.34
N TRP A 198 1.81 -18.43 26.41
CA TRP A 198 1.22 -17.80 27.60
C TRP A 198 1.27 -18.70 28.84
N SER A 199 1.11 -20.01 28.64
CA SER A 199 1.16 -21.01 29.70
C SER A 199 2.59 -21.20 30.23
N LEU A 200 3.60 -21.17 29.36
CA LEU A 200 5.01 -21.25 29.74
C LEU A 200 5.44 -19.99 30.51
N ILE A 201 5.03 -18.81 30.05
CA ILE A 201 5.28 -17.54 30.75
C ILE A 201 4.69 -17.59 32.16
N TYR A 202 3.46 -18.08 32.30
CA TYR A 202 2.84 -18.29 33.61
C TYR A 202 3.62 -19.28 34.48
N LEU A 203 3.92 -20.47 33.97
CA LEU A 203 4.59 -21.52 34.72
C LEU A 203 5.96 -21.06 35.24
N ASP A 204 6.74 -20.40 34.39
CA ASP A 204 8.07 -19.90 34.75
C ASP A 204 8.02 -18.75 35.74
N SER A 205 7.08 -17.81 35.59
CA SER A 205 6.87 -16.73 36.55
C SER A 205 6.35 -17.25 37.89
N ARG A 206 5.49 -18.27 37.88
CA ARG A 206 5.01 -18.94 39.10
C ARG A 206 6.15 -19.66 39.82
N ALA A 207 7.01 -20.38 39.09
CA ALA A 207 8.16 -21.08 39.66
C ALA A 207 9.12 -20.12 40.38
N GLN A 208 9.18 -18.87 39.93
CA GLN A 208 9.98 -17.81 40.54
C GLN A 208 9.23 -17.01 41.65
N GLY A 209 8.05 -17.48 42.07
CA GLY A 209 7.29 -16.91 43.18
C GLY A 209 6.22 -15.87 42.79
N ALA A 210 6.09 -15.51 41.51
CA ALA A 210 5.12 -14.54 41.01
C ALA A 210 3.78 -15.20 40.61
N TRP A 211 3.13 -15.92 41.53
CA TRP A 211 1.87 -16.61 41.27
C TRP A 211 0.71 -15.68 40.88
N TYR A 212 0.76 -14.41 41.35
CA TYR A 212 -0.24 -13.37 41.07
C TYR A 212 -0.14 -12.78 39.64
N ILE A 213 0.74 -13.31 38.79
CA ILE A 213 0.87 -12.89 37.39
C ILE A 213 -0.35 -13.29 36.54
N ILE A 214 -1.00 -14.43 36.83
CA ILE A 214 -2.15 -14.95 36.06
C ILE A 214 -3.25 -13.90 35.87
N PRO A 215 -3.83 -13.31 36.94
CA PRO A 215 -4.95 -12.37 36.76
C PRO A 215 -4.55 -11.19 35.88
N ILE A 216 -3.31 -10.70 35.99
CA ILE A 216 -2.80 -9.59 35.17
C ILE A 216 -2.67 -10.03 33.69
N LEU A 217 -2.14 -11.22 33.44
CA LEU A 217 -2.05 -11.78 32.09
C LEU A 217 -3.43 -12.01 31.47
N MET A 218 -4.40 -12.49 32.25
CA MET A 218 -5.77 -12.69 31.77
C MET A 218 -6.43 -11.36 31.42
N ILE A 219 -6.28 -10.33 32.25
CA ILE A 219 -6.78 -8.98 31.95
C ILE A 219 -6.13 -8.44 30.67
N TYR A 220 -4.81 -8.59 30.54
CA TYR A 220 -4.10 -8.19 29.33
C TYR A 220 -4.61 -8.91 28.08
N ILE A 221 -4.79 -10.24 28.14
CA ILE A 221 -5.31 -11.04 27.01
C ILE A 221 -6.74 -10.61 26.68
N ILE A 222 -7.61 -10.40 27.67
CA ILE A 222 -8.98 -9.92 27.41
C ILE A 222 -8.97 -8.57 26.69
N ILE A 223 -8.23 -7.60 27.20
CA ILE A 223 -8.17 -6.27 26.61
C ILE A 223 -7.50 -6.31 25.23
N GLN A 224 -6.32 -6.91 25.13
CA GLN A 224 -5.52 -6.85 23.93
C GLN A 224 -6.03 -7.79 22.82
N TYR A 225 -6.32 -9.04 23.15
CA TYR A 225 -6.78 -10.02 22.16
C TYR A 225 -8.27 -9.87 21.88
N TYR A 226 -9.14 -9.82 22.89
CA TYR A 226 -10.58 -9.79 22.61
C TYR A 226 -11.12 -8.40 22.27
N ILE A 227 -10.59 -7.31 22.82
CA ILE A 227 -11.10 -5.96 22.47
C ILE A 227 -10.36 -5.43 21.23
N PHE A 228 -9.04 -5.31 21.29
CA PHE A 228 -8.29 -4.66 20.20
C PHE A 228 -8.23 -5.49 18.91
N LEU A 229 -8.05 -6.81 18.97
CA LEU A 229 -8.07 -7.63 17.75
C LEU A 229 -9.45 -7.58 17.07
N ASN A 230 -10.53 -7.66 17.84
CA ASN A 230 -11.88 -7.53 17.30
C ASN A 230 -12.14 -6.14 16.70
N LEU A 231 -11.57 -5.09 17.29
CA LEU A 231 -11.65 -3.74 16.73
C LEU A 231 -10.88 -3.63 15.41
N VAL A 232 -9.68 -4.24 15.32
CA VAL A 232 -8.93 -4.33 14.05
C VAL A 232 -9.74 -5.09 13.00
N ILE A 233 -10.33 -6.23 13.35
CA ILE A 233 -11.17 -7.03 12.44
C ILE A 233 -12.38 -6.20 11.98
N ALA A 234 -13.07 -5.51 12.90
CA ALA A 234 -14.24 -4.70 12.58
C ALA A 234 -13.90 -3.59 11.57
N VAL A 235 -12.83 -2.85 11.81
CA VAL A 235 -12.42 -1.77 10.89
C VAL A 235 -11.84 -2.30 9.59
N LEU A 236 -11.15 -3.44 9.62
CA LEU A 236 -10.70 -4.11 8.39
C LEU A 236 -11.92 -4.51 7.54
N VAL A 237 -12.93 -5.14 8.15
CA VAL A 237 -14.18 -5.52 7.47
C VAL A 237 -14.89 -4.30 6.92
N ASP A 238 -15.03 -3.22 7.68
CA ASP A 238 -15.66 -1.97 7.24
C ASP A 238 -14.92 -1.36 6.03
N ASN A 239 -13.58 -1.30 6.08
CA ASN A 239 -12.77 -0.83 4.96
C ASN A 239 -12.91 -1.72 3.72
N PHE A 240 -12.94 -3.05 3.88
CA PHE A 240 -13.15 -3.98 2.76
C PHE A 240 -14.55 -3.84 2.17
N GLN A 241 -15.58 -3.73 3.01
CA GLN A 241 -16.95 -3.50 2.57
C GLN A 241 -17.08 -2.17 1.82
N MET A 242 -16.49 -1.10 2.35
CA MET A 242 -16.51 0.21 1.70
C MET A 242 -15.76 0.21 0.37
N ALA A 243 -14.63 -0.52 0.27
CA ALA A 243 -13.92 -0.71 -0.99
C ALA A 243 -14.76 -1.47 -2.03
N LEU A 244 -15.47 -2.52 -1.62
CA LEU A 244 -16.38 -3.28 -2.49
C LEU A 244 -17.57 -2.44 -2.96
N LEU A 245 -18.20 -1.69 -2.06
CA LEU A 245 -19.33 -0.80 -2.38
C LEU A 245 -18.93 0.27 -3.39
N ARG A 246 -17.78 0.93 -3.18
CA ARG A 246 -17.24 1.91 -4.14
C ARG A 246 -16.95 1.29 -5.51
N GLY A 247 -16.50 0.03 -5.55
CA GLY A 247 -16.32 -0.72 -6.79
C GLY A 247 -17.64 -0.94 -7.54
N LEU A 248 -18.68 -1.37 -6.83
CA LEU A 248 -20.02 -1.57 -7.39
C LEU A 248 -20.66 -0.27 -7.88
N GLU A 249 -20.52 0.82 -7.12
CA GLU A 249 -21.03 2.15 -7.51
C GLU A 249 -20.40 2.65 -8.81
N LYS A 250 -19.07 2.49 -8.97
CA LYS A 250 -18.38 2.84 -10.22
C LYS A 250 -18.92 2.06 -11.41
N VAL A 251 -19.08 0.74 -11.28
CA VAL A 251 -19.64 -0.09 -12.36
C VAL A 251 -21.08 0.31 -12.69
N LYS A 252 -21.88 0.67 -11.67
CA LYS A 252 -23.25 1.17 -11.88
C LYS A 252 -23.27 2.52 -12.60
N GLN A 253 -22.38 3.44 -12.23
CA GLN A 253 -22.22 4.73 -12.90
C GLN A 253 -21.76 4.57 -14.35
N GLU A 254 -20.78 3.71 -14.62
CA GLU A 254 -20.32 3.42 -15.98
C GLU A 254 -21.44 2.83 -16.85
N LYS A 255 -22.22 1.89 -16.32
CA LYS A 255 -23.39 1.35 -17.03
C LYS A 255 -24.45 2.42 -17.30
N ALA A 256 -24.73 3.29 -16.34
CA ALA A 256 -25.68 4.39 -16.53
C ALA A 256 -25.19 5.40 -17.58
N ALA A 257 -23.89 5.72 -17.60
CA ALA A 257 -23.27 6.57 -18.61
C ALA A 257 -23.36 5.94 -20.00
N GLN A 258 -23.04 4.64 -20.14
CA GLN A 258 -23.15 3.92 -21.41
C GLN A 258 -24.59 3.86 -21.94
N VAL A 259 -25.58 3.69 -21.06
CA VAL A 259 -27.00 3.70 -21.46
C VAL A 259 -27.40 5.08 -21.98
N ASN A 260 -27.02 6.16 -21.28
CA ASN A 260 -27.29 7.52 -21.73
C ASN A 260 -26.60 7.85 -23.07
N GLU A 261 -25.36 7.41 -23.26
CA GLU A 261 -24.62 7.59 -24.52
C GLU A 261 -25.31 6.86 -25.68
N ARG A 262 -25.77 5.61 -25.49
CA ARG A 262 -26.53 4.88 -26.51
C ARG A 262 -27.85 5.55 -26.87
N LEU A 263 -28.57 6.09 -25.89
CA LEU A 263 -29.83 6.82 -26.12
C LEU A 263 -29.59 8.12 -26.91
N LEU A 264 -28.46 8.80 -26.67
CA LEU A 264 -28.04 9.97 -27.43
C LEU A 264 -27.73 9.60 -28.89
N ASP A 265 -26.94 8.56 -29.13
CA ASP A 265 -26.61 8.09 -30.48
C ASP A 265 -27.83 7.63 -31.28
N GLU A 266 -28.77 6.91 -30.65
CA GLU A 266 -30.02 6.47 -31.27
C GLU A 266 -30.87 7.68 -31.69
N SER A 267 -30.97 8.68 -30.80
CA SER A 267 -31.69 9.94 -31.08
C SER A 267 -31.04 10.74 -32.22
N LEU A 268 -29.71 10.81 -32.27
CA LEU A 268 -28.97 11.47 -33.36
C LEU A 268 -29.15 10.74 -34.70
N THR A 269 -29.17 9.40 -34.67
CA THR A 269 -29.35 8.56 -35.86
C THR A 269 -30.76 8.71 -36.43
N GLU A 270 -31.80 8.74 -35.60
CA GLU A 270 -33.17 9.02 -36.06
C GLU A 270 -33.27 10.40 -36.73
N LEU A 271 -32.67 11.45 -36.14
CA LEU A 271 -32.66 12.79 -36.73
C LEU A 271 -31.98 12.82 -38.10
N SER A 272 -30.84 12.13 -38.24
CA SER A 272 -30.13 12.04 -39.53
C SER A 272 -30.93 11.32 -40.62
N ARG A 273 -31.88 10.45 -40.25
CA ARG A 273 -32.77 9.77 -41.20
C ARG A 273 -34.01 10.60 -41.56
N THR A 274 -34.33 11.64 -40.78
CA THR A 274 -35.59 12.39 -40.94
C THR A 274 -35.43 13.70 -41.74
N GLU A 275 -34.21 14.13 -42.09
CA GLU A 275 -33.98 15.34 -42.88
C GLU A 275 -33.21 15.02 -44.19
N PRO A 276 -33.71 15.41 -45.37
CA PRO A 276 -32.87 15.56 -46.56
C PRO A 276 -31.93 16.75 -46.37
N GLU A 277 -30.70 16.61 -46.86
CA GLU A 277 -29.60 17.59 -46.79
C GLU A 277 -30.04 19.03 -47.10
N GLU A 278 -30.27 19.85 -46.07
CA GLU A 278 -30.11 21.30 -46.18
C GLU A 278 -29.39 21.84 -44.93
N THR A 279 -28.33 22.59 -45.19
CA THR A 279 -27.42 23.19 -44.21
C THR A 279 -28.16 24.16 -43.30
N ILE A 280 -28.63 23.67 -42.15
CA ILE A 280 -29.25 24.50 -41.12
C ILE A 280 -28.29 24.67 -39.93
N SER A 281 -28.02 25.93 -39.62
CA SER A 281 -27.21 26.42 -38.49
C SER A 281 -27.56 25.76 -37.15
N GLU A 282 -26.54 25.47 -36.31
CA GLU A 282 -26.67 24.82 -35.00
C GLU A 282 -27.72 25.48 -34.09
N HIS A 283 -27.88 26.80 -34.20
CA HIS A 283 -28.80 27.56 -33.37
C HIS A 283 -30.28 27.33 -33.72
N SER A 284 -30.58 27.05 -34.98
CA SER A 284 -31.92 26.68 -35.45
C SER A 284 -32.25 25.23 -35.05
N LYS A 285 -31.26 24.32 -35.12
CA LYS A 285 -31.40 22.93 -34.66
C LYS A 285 -31.72 22.86 -33.17
N GLN A 286 -31.05 23.67 -32.35
CA GLN A 286 -31.28 23.70 -30.89
C GLN A 286 -32.67 24.25 -30.53
N LYS A 287 -33.15 25.27 -31.24
CA LYS A 287 -34.49 25.84 -31.04
C LYS A 287 -35.59 24.85 -31.43
N HIS A 288 -35.41 24.14 -32.54
CA HIS A 288 -36.32 23.07 -32.98
C HIS A 288 -36.33 21.86 -32.05
N LEU A 289 -35.18 21.55 -31.42
CA LEU A 289 -35.03 20.51 -30.39
C LEU A 289 -35.86 20.82 -29.14
N ILE A 290 -35.90 22.09 -28.71
CA ILE A 290 -36.72 22.54 -27.58
C ILE A 290 -38.20 22.49 -27.97
N GLU A 291 -38.56 22.96 -29.15
CA GLU A 291 -39.97 22.98 -29.60
C GLU A 291 -40.55 21.57 -29.78
N LYS A 292 -39.76 20.60 -30.28
CA LYS A 292 -40.20 19.20 -30.44
C LYS A 292 -40.16 18.41 -29.12
N LYS A 293 -39.22 18.69 -28.21
CA LYS A 293 -39.12 18.02 -26.90
C LYS A 293 -40.20 18.47 -25.92
N PHE A 294 -40.71 19.70 -26.06
CA PHE A 294 -41.72 20.27 -25.15
C PHE A 294 -43.09 20.52 -25.81
N GLY A 295 -43.20 20.54 -27.14
CA GLY A 295 -44.42 20.89 -27.86
C GLY A 295 -45.51 19.81 -27.90
N THR A 296 -45.20 18.56 -27.56
CA THR A 296 -46.18 17.45 -27.50
C THR A 296 -46.69 17.14 -26.10
N MET A 297 -46.30 17.92 -25.08
CA MET A 297 -46.65 17.64 -23.69
C MET A 297 -47.99 18.29 -23.32
N THR A 298 -48.91 17.50 -22.77
CA THR A 298 -50.17 18.00 -22.19
C THR A 298 -49.84 19.00 -21.06
N GLU A 299 -50.65 20.04 -20.84
CA GLU A 299 -50.40 21.10 -19.83
C GLU A 299 -49.96 20.54 -18.46
N LYS A 300 -50.57 19.45 -17.99
CA LYS A 300 -50.19 18.77 -16.74
C LYS A 300 -48.76 18.22 -16.73
N GLN A 301 -48.29 17.68 -17.84
CA GLN A 301 -46.92 17.14 -17.93
C GLN A 301 -45.90 18.28 -18.01
N GLN A 302 -46.26 19.40 -18.63
CA GLN A 302 -45.42 20.59 -18.67
C GLN A 302 -45.28 21.23 -17.29
N GLU A 303 -46.37 21.28 -16.52
CA GLU A 303 -46.36 21.77 -15.13
C GLU A 303 -45.54 20.86 -14.21
N GLN A 304 -45.65 19.54 -14.35
CA GLN A 304 -44.83 18.57 -13.60
C GLN A 304 -43.34 18.67 -13.96
N LEU A 305 -43.02 18.83 -15.24
CA LEU A 305 -41.64 19.00 -15.70
C LEU A 305 -41.04 20.32 -15.21
N PHE A 306 -41.83 21.40 -15.21
CA PHE A 306 -41.43 22.68 -14.64
C PHE A 306 -41.16 22.56 -13.14
N HIS A 307 -42.05 21.90 -12.39
CA HIS A 307 -41.82 21.61 -10.97
C HIS A 307 -40.56 20.76 -10.74
N PHE A 308 -40.32 19.76 -11.57
CA PHE A 308 -39.11 18.92 -11.50
C PHE A 308 -37.84 19.73 -11.77
N LEU A 309 -37.83 20.57 -12.80
CA LEU A 309 -36.69 21.44 -13.13
C LEU A 309 -36.44 22.47 -12.03
N GLN A 310 -37.50 23.03 -11.44
CA GLN A 310 -37.39 23.95 -10.32
C GLN A 310 -36.84 23.26 -9.06
N LEU A 311 -37.23 22.00 -8.82
CA LEU A 311 -36.67 21.18 -7.74
C LEU A 311 -35.18 20.89 -7.99
N MET A 312 -34.81 20.50 -9.21
CA MET A 312 -33.41 20.24 -9.60
C MET A 312 -32.54 21.48 -9.46
N ALA A 313 -33.00 22.64 -9.94
CA ALA A 313 -32.30 23.90 -9.78
C ALA A 313 -32.14 24.28 -8.29
N GLY A 314 -33.17 24.02 -7.47
CA GLY A 314 -33.09 24.18 -6.02
C GLY A 314 -32.03 23.27 -5.40
N VAL A 315 -31.99 21.99 -5.78
CA VAL A 315 -30.99 21.02 -5.29
C VAL A 315 -29.57 21.44 -5.70
N GLU A 316 -29.36 21.85 -6.95
CA GLU A 316 -28.06 22.34 -7.41
C GLU A 316 -27.62 23.60 -6.66
N HIS A 317 -28.53 24.54 -6.42
CA HIS A 317 -28.25 25.74 -5.63
C HIS A 317 -27.83 25.39 -4.19
N TYR A 318 -28.56 24.47 -3.54
CA TYR A 318 -28.18 23.98 -2.21
C TYR A 318 -26.85 23.22 -2.22
N GLN A 319 -26.58 22.42 -3.25
CA GLN A 319 -25.33 21.68 -3.39
C GLN A 319 -24.13 22.63 -3.60
N GLN A 320 -24.29 23.70 -4.38
CA GLN A 320 -23.28 24.75 -4.51
C GLN A 320 -23.05 25.49 -3.18
N LYS A 321 -24.12 25.82 -2.45
CA LYS A 321 -24.03 26.46 -1.13
C LYS A 321 -23.32 25.56 -0.11
N PHE A 322 -23.57 24.26 -0.14
CA PHE A 322 -22.85 23.29 0.68
C PHE A 322 -21.35 23.24 0.34
N ARG A 323 -21.00 23.28 -0.95
CA ARG A 323 -19.60 23.36 -1.39
C ARG A 323 -18.92 24.65 -0.95
N SER A 324 -19.60 25.79 -1.04
CA SER A 324 -19.03 27.06 -0.56
C SER A 324 -18.86 27.07 0.96
N GLN A 325 -19.82 26.50 1.71
CA GLN A 325 -19.70 26.38 3.17
C GLN A 325 -18.57 25.43 3.58
N ALA A 326 -18.40 24.31 2.88
CA ALA A 326 -17.27 23.41 3.11
C ALA A 326 -15.92 24.11 2.88
N SER A 327 -15.81 24.92 1.81
CA SER A 327 -14.61 25.71 1.54
C SER A 327 -14.30 26.74 2.63
N VAL A 328 -15.33 27.39 3.20
CA VAL A 328 -15.15 28.34 4.31
C VAL A 328 -14.74 27.63 5.59
N ILE A 329 -15.25 26.42 5.83
CA ILE A 329 -14.83 25.61 6.98
C ILE A 329 -13.35 25.21 6.84
N ASP A 330 -12.92 24.77 5.65
CA ASP A 330 -11.51 24.46 5.39
C ASP A 330 -10.62 25.70 5.60
N GLU A 331 -11.03 26.89 5.14
CA GLU A 331 -10.30 28.14 5.33
C GLU A 331 -10.19 28.55 6.83
N ILE A 332 -11.27 28.36 7.60
CA ILE A 332 -11.25 28.62 9.06
C ILE A 332 -10.32 27.63 9.77
N VAL A 333 -10.34 26.36 9.37
CA VAL A 333 -9.46 25.33 9.93
C VAL A 333 -8.00 25.68 9.63
N ASP A 334 -7.67 26.03 8.39
CA ASP A 334 -6.32 26.43 8.00
C ASP A 334 -5.85 27.68 8.75
N THR A 335 -6.71 28.71 8.88
CA THR A 335 -6.40 29.94 9.63
C THR A 335 -6.20 29.66 11.13
N ALA A 336 -6.97 28.74 11.72
CA ALA A 336 -6.80 28.34 13.11
C ALA A 336 -5.50 27.56 13.34
N PHE A 337 -5.08 26.74 12.38
CA PHE A 337 -3.79 26.06 12.41
C PHE A 337 -2.61 27.04 12.28
N GLU A 338 -2.70 28.02 11.36
CA GLU A 338 -1.68 29.07 11.20
C GLU A 338 -1.55 29.96 12.46
N ALA A 339 -2.66 30.40 13.03
CA ALA A 339 -2.64 31.21 14.25
C ALA A 339 -2.09 30.42 15.46
N GLY A 340 -2.34 29.11 15.53
CA GLY A 340 -1.74 28.23 16.53
C GLY A 340 -0.23 28.07 16.36
N GLU A 341 0.28 28.00 15.13
CA GLU A 341 1.72 27.91 14.86
C GLU A 341 2.50 29.19 15.23
N GLU A 342 1.89 30.37 15.11
CA GLU A 342 2.53 31.63 15.53
C GLU A 342 2.64 31.77 17.06
N ASP A 343 1.65 31.29 17.82
CA ASP A 343 1.65 31.35 19.29
C ASP A 343 2.65 30.35 19.92
N PHE A 344 3.01 29.27 19.22
CA PHE A 344 4.10 28.35 19.62
C PHE A 344 5.51 28.86 19.25
N ARG A 345 5.62 29.94 18.47
CA ARG A 345 6.89 30.52 18.00
C ARG A 345 7.36 31.75 18.78
N LYS A 346 6.57 32.24 19.75
CA LYS A 346 6.97 33.21 20.78
C LYS A 346 7.24 32.51 22.11
#